data_AF-A0A8J5P2A5-F1
#
_entry.id   AF-A0A8J5P2A5-F1
#
_cell.length_a   1.000
_cell.length_b   1.000
_cell.length_c   1.000
_cell.angle_alpha   90.00
_cell.angle_beta   90.00
_cell.angle_gamma   90.00
#
_symmetry.space_group_name_H-M   'P 1'
#
loop_
_entity.id
_entity.type
_entity.pdbx_description
1 polymer ?
#
loop_
_entity_poly.entity_id
_entity_poly.type
_entity_poly.pdbx_seq_one_letter_code
_entity_poly.pdbx_strand_id
1 'polypeptide(L)'
;MALPTTDLQEYPQWIHDPELRTPRFDGDPRCHRDIFPQLEQALSLRGGHRPRQWGFAIIRTAYGPKSDEQFQHALTLICRIAQAWSDREIASSKMMLAYAKENNIERLSNISMEVDTRLNDDFTRRYQNDILQDKQQLDGASVATVRRYFNNWIASNNGSSVAGDVRFTTCIMLDAETLLQLAEAPKDLGSTSSEYYSSQYWVKMVEAESGYDEAFRALLYGRYGLAEYLLHRNSSRRLVVHRKNRENPGVLYYGIAPRELTPYEQAMQDAFKAHMQQGPDIGSDQRKD
;
A
#
# COMPACT_ATOMS: atom_id res chain seq x y z
N MET A 1 13.51 18.36 -9.50
CA MET A 1 14.89 17.95 -9.81
C MET A 1 15.01 16.47 -9.46
N ALA A 2 15.33 15.60 -10.41
CA ALA A 2 15.58 14.19 -10.13
C ALA A 2 16.98 14.04 -9.52
N LEU A 3 17.07 13.47 -8.32
CA LEU A 3 18.34 13.18 -7.66
C LEU A 3 19.09 12.08 -8.44
N PRO A 4 20.43 12.09 -8.48
CA PRO A 4 21.22 11.08 -9.18
C PRO A 4 20.97 9.68 -8.62
N THR A 5 20.70 8.74 -9.51
CA THR A 5 20.30 7.35 -9.27
C THR A 5 21.29 6.53 -8.43
N THR A 6 22.53 7.00 -8.30
CA THR A 6 23.61 6.35 -7.55
C THR A 6 23.39 6.37 -6.03
N ASP A 7 22.78 7.45 -5.50
CA ASP A 7 22.55 7.63 -4.06
C ASP A 7 21.53 6.61 -3.50
N LEU A 8 20.59 6.17 -4.33
CA LEU A 8 19.60 5.16 -3.94
C LEU A 8 20.18 3.74 -3.85
N GLN A 9 21.33 3.49 -4.45
CA GLN A 9 21.99 2.19 -4.36
C GLN A 9 22.78 2.04 -3.05
N GLU A 10 22.99 3.11 -2.28
CA GLU A 10 23.74 3.07 -1.02
C GLU A 10 22.86 2.71 0.18
N TYR A 11 23.51 2.08 1.18
CA TYR A 11 22.87 1.69 2.43
C TYR A 11 23.05 2.86 3.39
N PRO A 12 21.96 3.48 3.87
CA PRO A 12 22.05 4.68 4.69
C PRO A 12 22.63 4.33 6.06
N GLN A 13 23.87 4.76 6.34
CA GLN A 13 24.53 4.49 7.63
C GLN A 13 23.77 5.10 8.81
N TRP A 14 23.04 6.20 8.58
CA TRP A 14 22.23 6.87 9.60
C TRP A 14 21.07 6.01 10.13
N ILE A 15 20.70 4.89 9.49
CA ILE A 15 19.65 3.99 10.00
C ILE A 15 20.06 3.29 11.31
N HIS A 16 21.35 3.30 11.62
CA HIS A 16 21.93 2.80 12.87
C HIS A 16 22.16 3.90 13.91
N ASP A 17 21.73 5.13 13.64
CA ASP A 17 21.80 6.23 14.59
C ASP A 17 21.07 5.84 15.90
N PRO A 18 21.77 5.83 17.05
CA PRO A 18 21.17 5.51 18.34
C PRO A 18 19.99 6.41 18.69
N GLU A 19 19.95 7.66 18.19
CA GLU A 19 18.86 8.60 18.44
C GLU A 19 17.53 8.11 17.86
N LEU A 20 17.56 7.33 16.78
CA LEU A 20 16.39 6.73 16.15
C LEU A 20 15.91 5.47 16.89
N ARG A 21 16.78 4.82 17.67
CA ARG A 21 16.52 3.53 18.32
C ARG A 21 16.31 3.62 19.83
N THR A 22 16.62 4.78 20.42
CA THR A 22 16.50 5.00 21.86
C THR A 22 15.23 5.82 22.15
N PRO A 23 14.32 5.33 23.00
CA PRO A 23 13.15 6.10 23.41
C PRO A 23 13.57 7.33 24.23
N ARG A 24 12.91 8.46 24.02
CA ARG A 24 13.12 9.67 24.84
C ARG A 24 12.50 9.52 26.23
N PHE A 25 11.46 8.71 26.35
CA PHE A 25 10.68 8.46 27.56
C PHE A 25 9.92 7.13 27.45
N ASP A 26 9.39 6.64 28.56
CA ASP A 26 8.60 5.40 28.61
C ASP A 26 7.34 5.52 27.74
N GLY A 27 7.20 4.65 26.74
CA GLY A 27 6.07 4.71 25.78
C GLY A 27 6.29 5.61 24.57
N ASP A 28 7.51 6.14 24.35
CA ASP A 28 7.84 6.84 23.11
C ASP A 28 7.71 5.89 21.90
N PRO A 29 6.88 6.21 20.89
CA PRO A 29 6.70 5.37 19.71
C PRO A 29 7.96 5.25 18.85
N ARG A 30 8.96 6.12 19.04
CA ARG A 30 10.16 6.23 18.18
C ARG A 30 10.84 4.89 17.87
N CYS A 31 11.05 4.04 18.85
CA CYS A 31 11.74 2.75 18.66
C CYS A 31 10.82 1.61 18.17
N HIS A 32 9.51 1.84 18.14
CA HIS A 32 8.50 0.85 17.73
C HIS A 32 7.75 1.30 16.48
N ARG A 33 8.29 2.28 15.74
CA ARG A 33 7.63 2.79 14.54
C ARG A 33 7.53 1.70 13.50
N ASP A 34 6.33 1.57 12.97
CA ASP A 34 6.04 0.53 11.99
C ASP A 34 6.97 0.63 10.81
N ILE A 35 7.39 1.85 10.37
CA ILE A 35 8.21 2.17 9.18
C ILE A 35 9.61 1.53 9.14
N PHE A 36 10.16 1.13 10.30
CA PHE A 36 11.49 0.54 10.40
C PHE A 36 11.64 -0.78 9.62
N PRO A 37 10.87 -1.84 9.96
CA PRO A 37 10.97 -3.12 9.28
C PRO A 37 10.70 -3.05 7.76
N GLN A 38 9.87 -2.12 7.26
CA GLN A 38 9.62 -1.95 5.82
C GLN A 38 10.86 -1.37 5.13
N LEU A 39 11.47 -0.33 5.72
CA LEU A 39 12.67 0.25 5.14
C LEU A 39 13.82 -0.77 5.18
N GLU A 40 14.01 -1.48 6.29
CA GLU A 40 15.01 -2.55 6.36
C GLU A 40 14.76 -3.66 5.32
N GLN A 41 13.50 -4.03 5.11
CA GLN A 41 13.13 -4.99 4.07
C GLN A 41 13.47 -4.46 2.66
N ALA A 42 13.14 -3.21 2.33
CA ALA A 42 13.51 -2.60 1.07
C ALA A 42 15.04 -2.54 0.87
N LEU A 43 15.80 -2.19 1.92
CA LEU A 43 17.26 -2.14 1.90
C LEU A 43 17.91 -3.54 1.80
N SER A 44 17.19 -4.59 2.20
CA SER A 44 17.65 -5.99 2.10
C SER A 44 17.62 -6.53 0.67
N LEU A 45 16.91 -5.85 -0.26
CA LEU A 45 16.82 -6.22 -1.66
C LEU A 45 18.13 -5.91 -2.40
N ARG A 46 19.14 -6.77 -2.26
CA ARG A 46 20.51 -6.52 -2.76
C ARG A 46 20.76 -6.99 -4.20
N GLY A 47 19.92 -7.88 -4.73
CA GLY A 47 20.11 -8.48 -6.05
C GLY A 47 19.15 -7.91 -7.10
N GLY A 48 19.44 -8.19 -8.37
CA GLY A 48 18.54 -7.91 -9.50
C GLY A 48 18.49 -6.45 -9.93
N HIS A 49 17.40 -6.10 -10.62
CA HIS A 49 17.09 -4.75 -11.10
C HIS A 49 16.77 -3.80 -9.94
N ARG A 50 17.42 -2.62 -9.93
CA ARG A 50 17.23 -1.55 -8.92
C ARG A 50 17.38 -2.06 -7.48
N PRO A 51 18.60 -2.41 -7.03
CA PRO A 51 18.84 -2.85 -5.66
C PRO A 51 18.51 -1.76 -4.64
N ARG A 52 18.10 -2.17 -3.44
CA ARG A 52 17.70 -1.32 -2.29
C ARG A 52 16.50 -0.41 -2.58
N GLN A 53 15.74 -0.73 -3.61
CA GLN A 53 14.49 -0.08 -3.99
C GLN A 53 13.38 -1.12 -4.00
N TRP A 54 12.14 -0.67 -3.90
CA TRP A 54 10.98 -1.53 -3.84
C TRP A 54 9.86 -0.97 -4.71
N GLY A 55 8.91 -1.80 -5.12
CA GLY A 55 7.80 -1.37 -5.95
C GLY A 55 7.05 -2.54 -6.56
N PHE A 56 6.34 -2.26 -7.65
CA PHE A 56 5.62 -3.26 -8.43
C PHE A 56 6.02 -3.22 -9.89
N ALA A 57 6.00 -4.38 -10.55
CA ALA A 57 5.86 -4.43 -12.00
C ALA A 57 4.40 -4.14 -12.35
N ILE A 58 4.16 -3.19 -13.25
CA ILE A 58 2.83 -2.78 -13.70
C ILE A 58 2.73 -3.05 -15.21
N ILE A 59 1.87 -3.98 -15.58
CA ILE A 59 1.64 -4.41 -16.96
C ILE A 59 0.33 -3.81 -17.46
N ARG A 60 0.42 -3.03 -18.53
CA ARG A 60 -0.75 -2.47 -19.21
C ARG A 60 -1.30 -3.43 -20.26
N THR A 61 -2.59 -3.74 -20.21
CA THR A 61 -3.24 -4.59 -21.22
C THR A 61 -4.43 -3.94 -21.93
N ALA A 62 -4.90 -2.77 -21.49
CA ALA A 62 -5.91 -2.01 -22.22
C ALA A 62 -5.28 -0.81 -22.94
N TYR A 63 -5.43 -0.75 -24.27
CA TYR A 63 -4.90 0.33 -25.10
C TYR A 63 -6.01 1.04 -25.88
N GLY A 64 -5.84 2.35 -26.08
CA GLY A 64 -6.80 3.22 -26.76
C GLY A 64 -6.97 4.57 -26.04
N PRO A 65 -7.51 5.61 -26.71
CA PRO A 65 -7.45 6.99 -26.21
C PRO A 65 -8.05 7.18 -24.81
N LYS A 66 -9.25 6.64 -24.57
CA LYS A 66 -9.88 6.70 -23.23
C LYS A 66 -9.07 5.97 -22.17
N SER A 67 -8.48 4.82 -22.53
CA SER A 67 -7.66 4.05 -21.60
C SER A 67 -6.30 4.70 -21.31
N ASP A 68 -5.79 5.58 -22.19
CA ASP A 68 -4.52 6.28 -21.96
C ASP A 68 -4.61 7.23 -20.77
N GLU A 69 -5.68 8.04 -20.71
CA GLU A 69 -5.93 8.96 -19.59
C GLU A 69 -6.19 8.18 -18.29
N GLN A 70 -7.03 7.14 -18.36
CA GLN A 70 -7.32 6.28 -17.21
C GLN A 70 -6.07 5.58 -16.69
N PHE A 71 -5.17 5.15 -17.58
CA PHE A 71 -3.90 4.55 -17.22
C PHE A 71 -2.98 5.54 -16.50
N GLN A 72 -2.86 6.78 -16.97
CA GLN A 72 -2.06 7.80 -16.27
C GLN A 72 -2.62 8.12 -14.88
N HIS A 73 -3.96 8.16 -14.74
CA HIS A 73 -4.60 8.33 -13.45
C HIS A 73 -4.33 7.13 -12.52
N ALA A 74 -4.48 5.90 -13.02
CA ALA A 74 -4.15 4.68 -12.27
C ALA A 74 -2.69 4.66 -11.78
N LEU A 75 -1.74 5.05 -12.65
CA LEU A 75 -0.33 5.18 -12.26
C LEU A 75 -0.15 6.22 -11.15
N THR A 76 -0.82 7.37 -11.26
CA THR A 76 -0.76 8.41 -10.22
C THR A 76 -1.22 7.86 -8.86
N LEU A 77 -2.31 7.11 -8.83
CA LEU A 77 -2.83 6.49 -7.61
C LEU A 77 -1.84 5.46 -7.04
N ILE A 78 -1.34 4.54 -7.87
CA ILE A 78 -0.40 3.49 -7.42
C ILE A 78 0.93 4.09 -6.94
N CYS A 79 1.42 5.14 -7.60
CA CYS A 79 2.62 5.86 -7.19
C CYS A 79 2.45 6.61 -5.85
N ARG A 80 1.23 7.00 -5.49
CA ARG A 80 0.94 7.69 -4.21
C ARG A 80 0.87 6.77 -3.01
N ILE A 81 0.81 5.45 -3.19
CA ILE A 81 0.62 4.50 -2.07
C ILE A 81 1.73 4.59 -1.03
N ALA A 82 2.99 4.71 -1.46
CA ALA A 82 4.12 4.84 -0.54
C ALA A 82 3.99 6.11 0.33
N GLN A 83 3.63 7.25 -0.30
CA GLN A 83 3.41 8.50 0.41
C GLN A 83 2.22 8.41 1.37
N ALA A 84 1.08 7.89 0.91
CA ALA A 84 -0.11 7.74 1.74
C ALA A 84 0.15 6.88 2.97
N TRP A 85 0.99 5.85 2.84
CA TRP A 85 1.38 5.01 3.97
C TRP A 85 2.32 5.73 4.94
N SER A 86 3.33 6.42 4.40
CA SER A 86 4.23 7.27 5.19
C SER A 86 3.47 8.32 5.98
N ASP A 87 2.53 9.03 5.34
CA ASP A 87 1.72 10.06 5.97
C ASP A 87 0.85 9.49 7.10
N ARG A 88 0.27 8.31 6.89
CA ARG A 88 -0.54 7.62 7.91
C ARG A 88 0.28 7.22 9.13
N GLU A 89 1.47 6.65 8.92
CA GLU A 89 2.35 6.23 10.02
C GLU A 89 2.87 7.45 10.80
N ILE A 90 3.22 8.55 10.11
CA ILE A 90 3.57 9.83 10.74
C ILE A 90 2.40 10.37 11.55
N ALA A 91 1.18 10.38 11.00
CA ALA A 91 -0.01 10.85 11.70
C ALA A 91 -0.30 10.02 12.96
N SER A 92 -0.17 8.69 12.88
CA SER A 92 -0.30 7.80 14.03
C SER A 92 0.75 8.08 15.11
N SER A 93 2.01 8.26 14.71
CA SER A 93 3.09 8.64 15.63
C SER A 93 2.84 9.98 16.31
N LYS A 94 2.38 11.00 15.56
CA LYS A 94 2.01 12.31 16.11
C LYS A 94 0.88 12.19 17.14
N MET A 95 -0.14 11.39 16.84
CA MET A 95 -1.26 11.15 17.75
C MET A 95 -0.79 10.49 19.07
N MET A 96 0.06 9.48 18.99
CA MET A 96 0.63 8.82 20.18
C MET A 96 1.47 9.78 21.02
N LEU A 97 2.29 10.62 20.39
CA LEU A 97 3.08 11.64 21.09
C LEU A 97 2.18 12.70 21.74
N ALA A 98 1.18 13.22 21.04
CA ALA A 98 0.24 14.18 21.60
C ALA A 98 -0.46 13.63 22.85
N TYR A 99 -0.95 12.39 22.78
CA TYR A 99 -1.55 11.69 23.92
C TYR A 99 -0.57 11.53 25.08
N ALA A 100 0.66 11.10 24.83
CA ALA A 100 1.68 10.96 25.89
C ALA A 100 1.98 12.30 26.57
N LYS A 101 2.07 13.39 25.79
CA LYS A 101 2.32 14.75 26.31
C LYS A 101 1.19 15.21 27.21
N GLU A 102 -0.05 15.09 26.75
CA GLU A 102 -1.24 15.54 27.49
C GLU A 102 -1.38 14.83 28.85
N ASN A 103 -1.04 13.55 28.91
CA ASN A 103 -1.13 12.75 30.13
C ASN A 103 0.08 12.88 31.07
N ASN A 104 1.18 13.53 30.65
CA ASN A 104 2.42 13.65 31.43
C ASN A 104 3.11 15.02 31.25
N ILE A 105 2.34 16.10 31.21
CA ILE A 105 2.84 17.46 30.86
C ILE A 105 4.04 17.87 31.73
N GLU A 106 3.99 17.65 33.04
CA GLU A 106 5.06 18.05 33.96
C GLU A 106 6.39 17.34 33.63
N ARG A 107 6.34 16.03 33.36
CA ARG A 107 7.52 15.20 33.07
C ARG A 107 8.06 15.38 31.65
N LEU A 108 7.20 15.70 30.68
CA LEU A 108 7.56 15.76 29.26
C LEU A 108 7.64 17.19 28.69
N SER A 109 7.46 18.22 29.51
CA SER A 109 7.43 19.65 29.09
C SER A 109 8.64 20.09 28.25
N ASN A 110 9.84 19.60 28.58
CA ASN A 110 11.10 19.95 27.91
C ASN A 110 11.53 18.94 26.83
N ILE A 111 10.71 17.92 26.53
CA ILE A 111 11.04 16.89 25.54
C ILE A 111 10.39 17.26 24.20
N SER A 112 11.17 17.24 23.12
CA SER A 112 10.64 17.44 21.77
C SER A 112 9.67 16.31 21.41
N MET A 113 8.48 16.67 20.93
CA MET A 113 7.43 15.74 20.49
C MET A 113 7.30 15.70 18.97
N GLU A 114 8.32 16.18 18.25
CA GLU A 114 8.38 16.03 16.81
C GLU A 114 8.61 14.57 16.41
N VAL A 115 8.02 14.20 15.28
CA VAL A 115 8.24 12.91 14.62
C VAL A 115 9.36 13.09 13.60
N ASP A 116 10.41 12.30 13.73
CA ASP A 116 11.49 12.24 12.75
C ASP A 116 11.00 11.58 11.46
N THR A 117 10.97 12.28 10.32
CA THR A 117 10.44 11.73 9.07
C THR A 117 11.50 11.07 8.19
N ARG A 118 12.79 11.07 8.57
CA ARG A 118 13.90 10.59 7.72
C ARG A 118 13.66 9.16 7.20
N LEU A 119 13.12 8.28 8.05
CA LEU A 119 12.77 6.90 7.68
C LEU A 119 11.67 6.85 6.61
N ASN A 120 10.61 7.64 6.78
CA ASN A 120 9.48 7.72 5.85
C ASN A 120 9.91 8.32 4.51
N ASP A 121 10.73 9.36 4.56
CA ASP A 121 11.24 10.05 3.38
C ASP A 121 12.11 9.10 2.56
N ASP A 122 13.04 8.38 3.19
CA ASP A 122 13.89 7.40 2.49
C ASP A 122 13.09 6.19 1.97
N PHE A 123 12.14 5.69 2.76
CA PHE A 123 11.24 4.63 2.34
C PHE A 123 10.43 5.01 1.08
N THR A 124 9.84 6.21 1.09
CA THR A 124 9.05 6.73 -0.03
C THR A 124 9.92 6.98 -1.25
N ARG A 125 11.12 7.56 -1.05
CA ARG A 125 12.08 7.86 -2.12
C ARG A 125 12.56 6.60 -2.84
N ARG A 126 12.63 5.46 -2.14
CA ARG A 126 13.00 4.14 -2.66
C ARG A 126 11.87 3.41 -3.38
N TYR A 127 10.65 3.94 -3.37
CA TYR A 127 9.52 3.37 -4.09
C TYR A 127 9.61 3.68 -5.59
N GLN A 128 9.85 2.64 -6.40
CA GLN A 128 10.02 2.74 -7.84
C GLN A 128 9.33 1.56 -8.54
N ASN A 129 8.30 1.88 -9.32
CA ASN A 129 7.57 0.90 -10.12
C ASN A 129 8.26 0.67 -11.48
N ASP A 130 8.05 -0.52 -12.04
CA ASP A 130 8.48 -0.88 -13.38
C ASP A 130 7.25 -0.93 -14.30
N ILE A 131 7.19 -0.01 -15.25
CA ILE A 131 6.05 0.11 -16.16
C ILE A 131 6.35 -0.68 -17.43
N LEU A 132 5.56 -1.72 -17.68
CA LEU A 132 5.73 -2.63 -18.80
C LEU A 132 4.60 -2.41 -19.81
N GLN A 133 4.98 -1.88 -20.97
CA GLN A 133 4.06 -1.58 -22.07
C GLN A 133 4.60 -2.19 -23.37
N ASP A 134 3.78 -3.00 -24.00
CA ASP A 134 4.01 -3.58 -25.32
C ASP A 134 2.64 -3.81 -25.96
N LYS A 135 2.15 -2.81 -26.69
CA LYS A 135 0.81 -2.87 -27.29
C LYS A 135 0.65 -4.08 -28.22
N GLN A 136 1.70 -4.52 -28.90
CA GLN A 136 1.60 -5.63 -29.86
C GLN A 136 1.34 -6.96 -29.15
N GLN A 137 1.94 -7.17 -27.99
CA GLN A 137 1.82 -8.42 -27.23
C GLN A 137 0.75 -8.38 -26.12
N LEU A 138 0.44 -7.19 -25.61
CA LEU A 138 -0.35 -7.04 -24.37
C LEU A 138 -1.75 -6.47 -24.58
N ASP A 139 -2.10 -5.93 -25.75
CA ASP A 139 -3.43 -5.37 -25.98
C ASP A 139 -4.51 -6.47 -25.93
N GLY A 140 -5.43 -6.34 -24.97
CA GLY A 140 -6.43 -7.36 -24.66
C GLY A 140 -5.87 -8.68 -24.13
N ALA A 141 -4.62 -8.71 -23.66
CA ALA A 141 -3.97 -9.95 -23.24
C ALA A 141 -4.67 -10.64 -22.06
N SER A 142 -4.76 -11.97 -22.14
CA SER A 142 -5.24 -12.82 -21.05
C SER A 142 -4.22 -12.92 -19.91
N VAL A 143 -4.67 -13.37 -18.73
CA VAL A 143 -3.80 -13.59 -17.56
C VAL A 143 -2.64 -14.54 -17.89
N ALA A 144 -2.88 -15.60 -18.67
CA ALA A 144 -1.84 -16.54 -19.09
C ALA A 144 -0.77 -15.86 -19.97
N THR A 145 -1.19 -15.01 -20.91
CA THR A 145 -0.27 -14.24 -21.75
C THR A 145 0.52 -13.23 -20.93
N VAL A 146 -0.12 -12.51 -20.00
CA VAL A 146 0.53 -11.58 -19.07
C VAL A 146 1.56 -12.30 -18.22
N ARG A 147 1.23 -13.46 -17.65
CA ARG A 147 2.16 -14.27 -16.84
C ARG A 147 3.38 -14.70 -17.64
N ARG A 148 3.18 -15.18 -18.88
CA ARG A 148 4.29 -15.56 -19.76
C ARG A 148 5.19 -14.36 -20.09
N TYR A 149 4.60 -13.22 -20.44
CA TYR A 149 5.34 -11.99 -20.70
C TYR A 149 6.14 -11.55 -19.46
N PHE A 150 5.52 -11.60 -18.29
CA PHE A 150 6.14 -11.24 -17.02
C PHE A 150 7.33 -12.14 -16.68
N ASN A 151 7.19 -13.47 -16.83
CA ASN A 151 8.29 -14.42 -16.62
C ASN A 151 9.48 -14.17 -17.57
N ASN A 152 9.23 -13.83 -18.83
CA ASN A 152 10.28 -13.45 -19.76
C ASN A 152 11.00 -12.15 -19.31
N TRP A 153 10.25 -11.17 -18.82
CA TRP A 153 10.82 -9.94 -18.28
C TRP A 153 11.65 -10.20 -17.01
N ILE A 154 11.17 -11.05 -16.09
CA ILE A 154 11.90 -11.46 -14.88
C ILE A 154 13.24 -12.07 -15.25
N ALA A 155 13.25 -13.04 -16.17
CA ALA A 155 14.46 -13.70 -16.63
C ALA A 155 15.47 -12.73 -17.28
N SER A 156 14.97 -11.74 -18.02
CA SER A 156 15.80 -10.72 -18.68
C SER A 156 16.39 -9.68 -17.72
N ASN A 157 15.84 -9.56 -16.50
CA ASN A 157 16.25 -8.55 -15.50
C ASN A 157 16.94 -9.17 -14.28
N ASN A 158 17.45 -10.40 -14.41
CA ASN A 158 18.09 -11.17 -13.33
C ASN A 158 17.22 -11.24 -12.06
N GLY A 159 15.90 -11.32 -12.24
CA GLY A 159 14.93 -11.46 -11.16
C GLY A 159 14.69 -12.92 -10.77
N SER A 160 14.00 -13.12 -9.64
CA SER A 160 13.58 -14.44 -9.16
C SER A 160 12.07 -14.44 -8.90
N SER A 161 11.35 -15.41 -9.47
CA SER A 161 9.89 -15.50 -9.38
C SER A 161 9.36 -16.17 -8.09
N VAL A 162 10.26 -16.74 -7.27
CA VAL A 162 9.88 -17.63 -6.16
C VAL A 162 9.68 -16.88 -4.82
N ALA A 163 10.58 -15.94 -4.51
CA ALA A 163 10.57 -15.19 -3.25
C ALA A 163 11.56 -14.02 -3.28
N GLY A 164 11.32 -13.01 -2.46
CA GLY A 164 12.16 -11.83 -2.35
C GLY A 164 11.43 -10.62 -2.92
N ASP A 165 12.10 -9.87 -3.79
CA ASP A 165 11.57 -8.66 -4.39
C ASP A 165 10.24 -8.88 -5.11
N VAL A 166 9.16 -8.32 -4.54
CA VAL A 166 7.79 -8.40 -5.07
C VAL A 166 7.70 -8.02 -6.55
N ARG A 167 8.57 -7.15 -7.06
CA ARG A 167 8.61 -6.77 -8.48
C ARG A 167 8.79 -7.97 -9.41
N PHE A 168 9.36 -9.06 -8.93
CA PHE A 168 9.58 -10.30 -9.69
C PHE A 168 8.66 -11.45 -9.29
N THR A 169 7.94 -11.36 -8.17
CA THR A 169 6.99 -12.42 -7.79
C THR A 169 5.61 -12.16 -8.35
N THR A 170 5.23 -10.88 -8.50
CA THR A 170 3.85 -10.50 -8.83
C THR A 170 3.80 -9.17 -9.58
N CYS A 171 2.98 -9.11 -10.62
CA CYS A 171 2.72 -7.87 -11.34
C CYS A 171 1.28 -7.39 -11.14
N ILE A 172 1.09 -6.07 -11.18
CA ILE A 172 -0.20 -5.42 -11.32
C ILE A 172 -0.60 -5.47 -12.79
N MET A 173 -1.76 -6.03 -13.12
CA MET A 173 -2.34 -6.03 -14.46
C MET A 173 -3.40 -4.93 -14.55
N LEU A 174 -3.16 -3.93 -15.39
CA LEU A 174 -4.09 -2.84 -15.66
C LEU A 174 -4.84 -3.10 -16.97
N ASP A 175 -5.95 -3.83 -16.85
CA ASP A 175 -6.89 -4.10 -17.92
C ASP A 175 -8.06 -3.10 -17.94
N ALA A 176 -8.98 -3.26 -18.90
CA ALA A 176 -10.07 -2.30 -19.11
C ALA A 176 -10.98 -2.17 -17.88
N GLU A 177 -11.29 -3.28 -17.20
CA GLU A 177 -12.10 -3.27 -15.98
C GLU A 177 -11.38 -2.53 -14.84
N THR A 178 -10.09 -2.83 -14.64
CA THR A 178 -9.29 -2.22 -13.59
C THR A 178 -9.15 -0.71 -13.82
N LEU A 179 -8.86 -0.30 -15.05
CA LEU A 179 -8.75 1.12 -15.41
C LEU A 179 -10.08 1.87 -15.25
N LEU A 180 -11.20 1.23 -15.60
CA LEU A 180 -12.52 1.86 -15.51
C LEU A 180 -12.86 2.26 -14.06
N GLN A 181 -12.71 1.34 -13.10
CA GLN A 181 -13.02 1.66 -11.70
C GLN A 181 -11.99 2.58 -11.05
N LEU A 182 -10.70 2.49 -11.42
CA LEU A 182 -9.68 3.42 -10.91
C LEU A 182 -9.90 4.85 -11.41
N ALA A 183 -10.52 5.04 -12.58
CA ALA A 183 -10.84 6.37 -13.10
C ALA A 183 -11.78 7.17 -12.17
N GLU A 184 -12.58 6.47 -11.37
CA GLU A 184 -13.50 7.08 -10.39
C GLU A 184 -12.84 7.32 -9.03
N ALA A 185 -11.60 6.86 -8.84
CA ALA A 185 -10.91 7.02 -7.57
C ALA A 185 -10.39 8.45 -7.36
N PRO A 186 -10.57 9.02 -6.16
CA PRO A 186 -10.04 10.34 -5.84
C PRO A 186 -8.50 10.29 -5.85
N LYS A 187 -7.87 11.33 -6.41
CA LYS A 187 -6.41 11.45 -6.41
C LYS A 187 -5.85 11.50 -4.99
N ASP A 188 -6.56 12.17 -4.10
CA ASP A 188 -6.20 12.31 -2.70
C ASP A 188 -6.80 11.11 -1.95
N LEU A 189 -5.96 10.09 -1.76
CA LEU A 189 -6.24 8.94 -0.92
C LEU A 189 -6.24 9.40 0.55
N GLY A 190 -7.28 10.15 0.95
CA GLY A 190 -7.35 10.88 2.21
C GLY A 190 -7.06 10.04 3.46
N SER A 191 -6.37 10.65 4.42
CA SER A 191 -5.87 10.04 5.66
C SER A 191 -6.87 10.08 6.83
N THR A 192 -8.12 10.52 6.65
CA THR A 192 -8.91 11.08 7.77
C THR A 192 -10.36 10.66 7.85
N SER A 193 -10.69 9.38 7.69
CA SER A 193 -11.88 8.87 8.35
C SER A 193 -11.66 7.45 8.86
N SER A 194 -12.12 7.21 10.08
CA SER A 194 -12.20 5.91 10.75
C SER A 194 -13.18 4.94 10.07
N GLU A 195 -13.58 5.21 8.83
CA GLU A 195 -14.59 4.45 8.11
C GLU A 195 -13.93 3.50 7.13
N TYR A 196 -14.07 2.21 7.44
CA TYR A 196 -13.83 1.09 6.54
C TYR A 196 -12.41 1.06 5.95
N TYR A 197 -11.50 0.41 6.70
CA TYR A 197 -10.10 0.13 6.36
C TYR A 197 -9.85 -0.67 5.06
N SER A 198 -10.71 -0.58 4.06
CA SER A 198 -10.58 -1.26 2.77
C SER A 198 -10.98 -0.30 1.68
N SER A 199 -10.03 0.09 0.83
CA SER A 199 -10.32 0.74 -0.45
C SER A 199 -11.43 -0.01 -1.19
N GLN A 200 -12.43 0.69 -1.70
CA GLN A 200 -13.38 0.12 -2.66
C GLN A 200 -12.72 -0.17 -4.01
N TYR A 201 -11.63 0.53 -4.30
CA TYR A 201 -10.81 0.35 -5.48
C TYR A 201 -9.78 -0.76 -5.26
N TRP A 202 -9.52 -1.52 -6.31
CA TRP A 202 -8.63 -2.67 -6.28
C TRP A 202 -7.77 -2.73 -7.54
N VAL A 203 -6.81 -3.64 -7.59
CA VAL A 203 -6.04 -3.95 -8.81
C VAL A 203 -5.99 -5.45 -9.03
N LYS A 204 -5.89 -5.89 -10.29
CA LYS A 204 -5.60 -7.29 -10.59
C LYS A 204 -4.12 -7.55 -10.37
N MET A 205 -3.83 -8.60 -9.62
CA MET A 205 -2.49 -9.07 -9.33
C MET A 205 -2.31 -10.44 -10.01
N VAL A 206 -1.20 -10.61 -10.71
CA VAL A 206 -0.84 -11.85 -11.38
C VAL A 206 0.50 -12.33 -10.83
N GLU A 207 0.51 -13.49 -10.19
CA GLU A 207 1.76 -14.12 -9.75
C GLU A 207 2.50 -14.78 -10.91
N ALA A 208 3.82 -14.67 -10.87
CA ALA A 208 4.75 -15.28 -11.81
C ALA A 208 4.69 -16.81 -11.76
N GLU A 209 4.72 -17.37 -10.54
CA GLU A 209 4.64 -18.79 -10.22
C GLU A 209 3.41 -19.01 -9.30
N SER A 210 2.25 -19.25 -9.88
CA SER A 210 1.00 -19.41 -9.12
C SER A 210 0.32 -20.74 -9.41
N GLY A 211 -0.30 -21.31 -8.37
CA GLY A 211 -1.20 -22.46 -8.51
C GLY A 211 -2.60 -22.10 -9.02
N TYR A 212 -2.84 -20.81 -9.31
CA TYR A 212 -4.08 -20.26 -9.86
C TYR A 212 -3.89 -19.78 -11.30
N ASP A 213 -4.84 -20.12 -12.17
CA ASP A 213 -4.83 -19.68 -13.57
C ASP A 213 -5.31 -18.23 -13.74
N GLU A 214 -6.03 -17.69 -12.76
CA GLU A 214 -6.63 -16.36 -12.78
C GLU A 214 -5.81 -15.32 -12.00
N ALA A 215 -6.18 -14.04 -12.15
CA ALA A 215 -5.67 -12.95 -11.33
C ALA A 215 -6.47 -12.86 -10.02
N PHE A 216 -5.85 -12.37 -8.95
CA PHE A 216 -6.55 -12.02 -7.71
C PHE A 216 -6.64 -10.50 -7.55
N ARG A 217 -7.64 -10.05 -6.79
CA ARG A 217 -7.83 -8.63 -6.48
C ARG A 217 -7.08 -8.29 -5.18
N ALA A 218 -6.23 -7.28 -5.22
CA ALA A 218 -5.68 -6.63 -4.03
C ALA A 218 -6.25 -5.22 -3.92
N LEU A 219 -6.54 -4.76 -2.70
CA LEU A 219 -7.06 -3.41 -2.51
C LEU A 219 -5.97 -2.38 -2.82
N LEU A 220 -6.35 -1.19 -3.27
CA LEU A 220 -5.38 -0.13 -3.51
C LEU A 220 -4.70 0.31 -2.20
N TYR A 221 -5.50 0.49 -1.14
CA TYR A 221 -5.06 0.81 0.22
C TYR A 221 -5.96 0.13 1.28
N GLY A 222 -5.50 0.09 2.53
CA GLY A 222 -6.22 -0.51 3.65
C GLY A 222 -5.59 -1.81 4.18
N ARG A 223 -6.36 -2.55 5.00
CA ARG A 223 -5.94 -3.74 5.75
C ARG A 223 -5.51 -4.93 4.87
N TYR A 224 -5.85 -4.94 3.59
CA TYR A 224 -5.34 -5.90 2.58
C TYR A 224 -4.93 -5.17 1.30
N GLY A 225 -4.31 -4.00 1.47
CA GLY A 225 -3.86 -3.14 0.38
C GLY A 225 -2.51 -3.55 -0.20
N LEU A 226 -2.08 -2.84 -1.26
CA LEU A 226 -0.78 -3.09 -1.91
C LEU A 226 0.42 -2.98 -0.97
N ALA A 227 0.42 -2.04 -0.03
CA ALA A 227 1.50 -1.89 0.95
C ALA A 227 1.62 -3.12 1.88
N GLU A 228 0.50 -3.65 2.36
CA GLU A 228 0.48 -4.83 3.22
C GLU A 228 0.82 -6.09 2.42
N TYR A 229 0.35 -6.18 1.17
CA TYR A 229 0.73 -7.24 0.23
C TYR A 229 2.25 -7.33 0.04
N LEU A 230 2.90 -6.18 -0.21
CA LEU A 230 4.35 -6.09 -0.36
C LEU A 230 5.06 -6.69 0.85
N LEU A 231 4.71 -6.21 2.05
CA LEU A 231 5.30 -6.68 3.30
C LEU A 231 5.17 -8.18 3.48
N HIS A 232 3.95 -8.68 3.28
CA HIS A 232 3.65 -10.09 3.45
C HIS A 232 4.44 -10.94 2.46
N ARG A 233 4.49 -10.57 1.18
CA ARG A 233 5.18 -11.37 0.15
C ARG A 233 6.70 -11.31 0.23
N ASN A 234 7.28 -10.18 0.59
CA ASN A 234 8.72 -10.09 0.84
C ASN A 234 9.14 -10.96 2.04
N SER A 235 8.27 -11.12 3.05
CA SER A 235 8.54 -11.93 4.26
C SER A 235 8.09 -13.38 4.16
N SER A 236 7.21 -13.71 3.21
CA SER A 236 6.54 -15.02 3.12
C SER A 236 6.42 -15.49 1.69
N ARG A 237 6.79 -16.76 1.45
CA ARG A 237 6.55 -17.45 0.17
C ARG A 237 5.09 -17.80 -0.06
N ARG A 238 4.24 -17.76 0.97
CA ARG A 238 2.83 -18.12 0.86
C ARG A 238 2.02 -16.95 0.33
N LEU A 239 1.22 -17.17 -0.71
CA LEU A 239 0.11 -16.28 -1.07
C LEU A 239 -1.11 -16.64 -0.20
N VAL A 240 -1.74 -15.63 0.40
CA VAL A 240 -2.98 -15.80 1.17
C VAL A 240 -4.11 -15.13 0.41
N VAL A 241 -5.01 -15.95 -0.12
CA VAL A 241 -6.16 -15.53 -0.91
C VAL A 241 -7.43 -16.28 -0.53
N HIS A 242 -8.58 -15.68 -0.81
CA HIS A 242 -9.90 -16.27 -0.57
C HIS A 242 -10.92 -15.89 -1.65
N ARG A 243 -12.03 -16.63 -1.71
CA ARG A 243 -13.18 -16.33 -2.59
C ARG A 243 -14.43 -15.83 -1.86
N LYS A 244 -14.32 -15.66 -0.55
CA LYS A 244 -15.41 -15.20 0.32
C LYS A 244 -15.55 -13.68 0.21
N ASN A 245 -16.32 -13.20 -0.76
CA ASN A 245 -16.71 -11.80 -0.90
C ASN A 245 -18.23 -11.75 -1.15
N ARG A 246 -18.94 -10.87 -0.43
CA ARG A 246 -20.41 -10.76 -0.47
C ARG A 246 -20.91 -10.20 -1.80
N GLU A 247 -20.18 -9.26 -2.38
CA GLU A 247 -20.56 -8.55 -3.60
C GLU A 247 -20.13 -9.29 -4.87
N ASN A 248 -18.98 -9.97 -4.79
CA ASN A 248 -18.36 -10.67 -5.91
C ASN A 248 -17.98 -12.11 -5.51
N PRO A 249 -18.96 -13.00 -5.26
CA PRO A 249 -18.70 -14.37 -4.86
C PRO A 249 -17.90 -15.10 -5.95
N GLY A 250 -16.90 -15.88 -5.54
CA GLY A 250 -16.08 -16.65 -6.46
C GLY A 250 -14.86 -15.91 -7.01
N VAL A 251 -14.78 -14.58 -6.91
CA VAL A 251 -13.57 -13.84 -7.29
C VAL A 251 -12.49 -14.02 -6.23
N LEU A 252 -11.23 -14.18 -6.65
CA LEU A 252 -10.09 -14.36 -5.76
C LEU A 252 -9.63 -13.00 -5.20
N TYR A 253 -9.54 -12.87 -3.89
CA TYR A 253 -9.09 -11.67 -3.18
C TYR A 253 -7.88 -11.98 -2.31
N TYR A 254 -6.92 -11.05 -2.25
CA TYR A 254 -5.83 -11.08 -1.28
C TYR A 254 -6.34 -10.78 0.13
N GLY A 255 -5.83 -11.54 1.10
CA GLY A 255 -6.12 -11.35 2.52
C GLY A 255 -6.78 -12.56 3.16
N ILE A 256 -7.11 -12.41 4.44
CA ILE A 256 -7.82 -13.46 5.20
C ILE A 256 -9.31 -13.34 4.90
N ALA A 257 -9.94 -14.49 4.63
CA ALA A 257 -11.37 -14.54 4.38
C ALA A 257 -12.15 -13.87 5.52
N PRO A 258 -13.10 -12.97 5.23
CA PRO A 258 -13.93 -12.37 6.26
C PRO A 258 -14.67 -13.47 7.02
N ARG A 259 -14.67 -13.35 8.35
CA ARG A 259 -15.48 -14.20 9.20
C ARG A 259 -16.94 -13.78 9.05
N GLU A 260 -17.85 -14.75 9.05
CA GLU A 260 -19.27 -14.46 9.16
C GLU A 260 -19.52 -13.73 10.50
N LEU A 261 -20.07 -12.53 10.41
CA LEU A 261 -20.48 -11.77 11.57
C LEU A 261 -21.70 -12.43 12.20
N THR A 262 -21.75 -12.44 13.52
CA THR A 262 -22.99 -12.78 14.24
C THR A 262 -24.08 -11.73 13.91
N PRO A 263 -25.38 -12.06 14.05
CA PRO A 263 -26.47 -11.09 13.83
C PRO A 263 -26.30 -9.79 14.64
N TYR A 264 -25.73 -9.87 15.84
CA TYR A 264 -25.43 -8.72 16.68
C TYR A 264 -24.32 -7.84 16.10
N GLU A 265 -23.20 -8.43 15.67
CA GLU A 265 -22.10 -7.69 15.05
C GLU A 265 -22.50 -7.07 13.71
N GLN A 266 -23.35 -7.76 12.93
CA GLN A 266 -23.92 -7.22 11.71
C GLN A 266 -24.79 -6.00 12.00
N ALA A 267 -25.67 -6.07 13.00
CA ALA A 267 -26.50 -4.95 13.42
C ALA A 267 -25.66 -3.74 13.90
N MET A 268 -24.57 -3.98 14.64
CA MET A 268 -23.63 -2.94 15.05
C MET A 268 -22.93 -2.28 13.86
N GLN A 269 -22.50 -3.08 12.88
CA GLN A 269 -21.85 -2.57 11.68
C GLN A 269 -22.82 -1.74 10.82
N ASP A 270 -24.06 -2.19 10.66
CA ASP A 270 -25.08 -1.49 9.89
C ASP A 270 -25.54 -0.19 10.59
N ALA A 271 -25.70 -0.22 11.91
CA ALA A 271 -25.98 0.98 12.71
C ALA A 271 -24.84 2.01 12.61
N PHE A 272 -23.58 1.55 12.63
CA PHE A 272 -22.43 2.42 12.44
C PHE A 272 -22.41 3.05 11.03
N LYS A 273 -22.66 2.28 9.96
CA LYS A 273 -22.78 2.81 8.59
C LYS A 273 -23.89 3.86 8.48
N ALA A 274 -25.06 3.58 9.05
CA ALA A 274 -26.19 4.49 8.99
C ALA A 274 -25.90 5.81 9.73
N HIS A 275 -25.20 5.73 10.87
CA HIS A 275 -24.79 6.91 11.64
C HIS A 275 -23.79 7.79 10.88
N MET A 276 -22.88 7.19 10.11
CA MET A 276 -21.86 7.95 9.37
C MET A 276 -22.35 8.50 8.02
N GLN A 277 -23.35 7.85 7.39
CA GLN A 277 -24.03 8.41 6.21
C GLN A 277 -24.86 9.66 6.56
N GLN A 278 -25.24 9.80 7.83
CA GLN A 278 -25.76 11.04 8.39
C GLN A 278 -24.55 11.87 8.83
N GLY A 279 -24.02 12.73 7.96
CA GLY A 279 -22.93 13.65 8.34
C GLY A 279 -23.26 14.45 9.62
N PRO A 280 -22.28 15.12 10.25
CA PRO A 280 -22.49 15.77 11.53
C PRO A 280 -23.49 16.93 11.39
N ASP A 281 -24.75 16.65 11.72
CA ASP A 281 -25.81 17.63 11.84
C ASP A 281 -25.59 18.35 13.18
N ILE A 282 -24.60 19.26 13.22
CA ILE A 282 -24.43 20.16 14.35
C ILE A 282 -25.53 21.22 14.22
N GLY A 283 -26.63 20.93 14.91
CA GLY A 283 -27.78 21.81 15.05
C GLY A 283 -27.37 23.23 15.41
N SER A 284 -27.59 24.14 14.48
CA SER A 284 -27.73 25.56 14.74
C SER A 284 -29.10 25.80 15.38
N ASP A 285 -29.25 25.50 16.67
CA ASP A 285 -30.30 26.15 17.45
C ASP A 285 -30.05 25.95 18.95
N GLN A 286 -29.45 26.95 19.60
CA GLN A 286 -29.81 27.45 20.93
C GLN A 286 -29.05 28.76 21.18
N ARG A 287 -29.65 29.88 20.77
CA ARG A 287 -29.53 31.15 21.51
C ARG A 287 -30.91 31.58 21.92
N LYS A 288 -31.30 31.16 23.13
CA LYS A 288 -32.20 31.93 23.99
C LYS A 288 -31.33 32.39 25.16
N ASP A 289 -30.97 33.66 25.14
CA ASP A 289 -31.36 34.67 26.13
C ASP A 289 -30.79 36.03 25.71
#